data_AF-A0A0K1QL27-F1
#
_entry.id   AF-A0A0K1QL27-F1
#
_cell.length_a   1.000
_cell.length_b   1.000
_cell.length_c   1.000
_cell.angle_alpha   90.00
_cell.angle_beta   90.00
_cell.angle_gamma   90.00
#
_symmetry.space_group_name_H-M   'P 1'
#
loop_
_entity.id
_entity.type
_entity.pdbx_description
1 polymer ?
#
loop_
_entity_poly.entity_id
_entity_poly.type
_entity_poly.pdbx_seq_one_letter_code
_entity_poly.pdbx_strand_id
1 'polypeptide(L)'
;MSGSGGDEKLEPFGRIRLDGVYSDWASGHHLNPRLLASELAATLETLAPLDQPIQSLHASIFSGGRSDRNTHITHGALADYFTAASTGRANATISTNSGPISAANVLIWRKWIERLVDEATVRAELATGFAQPANDSLSFSMAVNGSAATTFPPQSVIPSNSSIVLKTQQAQLRRDGEKTASEQLDEHRVARERAEQKVVGLSAQIHTTTAQNQELMDTLELVRRELSIERRARLKAEDESIRMEEQLEQVMGLAEFMNHDNQISPPDGRLIVECWCEITQNGTTAPTVGWSETVTRWFKARGVTPPAIKVRLFVMALTGAGRKKGGAIARPLKKG
;
A
#
# COMPACT_ATOMS: atom_id res chain seq x y z
N MET A 1 24.46 31.57 13.25
CA MET A 1 25.40 31.86 12.14
C MET A 1 26.54 30.85 12.23
N SER A 2 26.96 30.30 11.08
CA SER A 2 27.69 29.02 10.85
C SER A 2 26.75 27.81 10.91
N GLY A 3 26.39 27.10 9.84
CA GLY A 3 26.97 27.02 8.49
C GLY A 3 27.67 25.68 8.34
N SER A 4 26.90 24.62 8.11
CA SER A 4 27.40 23.29 7.71
C SER A 4 26.48 22.75 6.61
N GLY A 5 26.60 23.35 5.43
CA GLY A 5 26.21 22.70 4.19
C GLY A 5 27.34 21.77 3.76
N GLY A 6 27.02 20.50 3.57
CA GLY A 6 27.94 19.48 3.09
C GLY A 6 27.17 18.24 2.67
N ASP A 7 26.93 18.13 1.36
CA ASP A 7 26.51 16.93 0.63
C ASP A 7 25.09 16.37 0.85
N GLU A 8 24.06 17.22 0.75
CA GLU A 8 22.81 16.80 0.10
C GLU A 8 23.09 16.61 -1.39
N LYS A 9 23.70 15.48 -1.75
CA LYS A 9 23.71 15.00 -3.13
C LYS A 9 22.25 14.76 -3.50
N LEU A 10 21.68 15.73 -4.22
CA LEU A 10 20.40 15.67 -4.93
C LEU A 10 20.02 14.23 -5.29
N GLU A 11 19.30 13.55 -4.41
CA GLU A 11 18.72 12.25 -4.66
C GLU A 11 17.62 12.48 -5.72
N PRO A 12 17.80 11.99 -6.97
CA PRO A 12 16.90 12.36 -8.04
C PRO A 12 15.50 11.80 -7.73
N PHE A 13 14.50 12.70 -7.71
CA PHE A 13 13.08 12.34 -7.73
C PHE A 13 12.60 11.39 -6.62
N GLY A 14 12.99 11.64 -5.36
CA GLY A 14 12.47 10.88 -4.22
C GLY A 14 12.87 9.39 -4.25
N ARG A 15 14.07 9.08 -4.76
CA ARG A 15 14.66 7.75 -4.72
C ARG A 15 15.80 7.70 -3.71
N ILE A 16 15.87 6.61 -2.96
CA ILE A 16 16.93 6.32 -1.99
C ILE A 16 17.81 5.19 -2.46
N ARG A 17 19.06 5.20 -2.02
CA ARG A 17 19.93 4.06 -2.23
C ARG A 17 19.54 2.91 -1.31
N LEU A 18 19.62 1.67 -1.81
CA LEU A 18 19.26 0.47 -1.05
C LEU A 18 20.10 0.30 0.24
N ASP A 19 21.36 0.73 0.22
CA ASP A 19 22.25 0.71 1.40
C ASP A 19 21.86 1.77 2.45
N GLY A 20 21.22 2.86 2.04
CA GLY A 20 20.70 3.91 2.93
C GLY A 20 19.38 3.58 3.63
N VAL A 21 18.62 2.60 3.12
CA VAL A 21 17.28 2.25 3.66
C VAL A 21 17.36 1.81 5.13
N TYR A 22 18.33 0.97 5.46
CA TYR A 22 18.47 0.43 6.82
C TYR A 22 18.91 1.50 7.82
N SER A 23 19.80 2.41 7.41
CA SER A 23 20.23 3.54 8.26
C SER A 23 19.09 4.52 8.53
N ASP A 24 18.23 4.77 7.54
CA ASP A 24 17.05 5.62 7.70
C ASP A 24 16.14 5.05 8.81
N TRP A 25 15.89 3.74 8.81
CA TRP A 25 15.07 3.09 9.84
C TRP A 25 15.70 3.13 11.23
N ALA A 26 17.02 2.89 11.31
CA ALA A 26 17.74 2.94 12.58
C ALA A 26 17.71 4.33 13.25
N SER A 27 17.49 5.39 12.47
CA SER A 27 17.48 6.77 12.95
C SER A 27 16.09 7.31 13.32
N GLY A 28 15.00 6.69 12.85
CA GLY A 28 13.67 7.32 12.94
C GLY A 28 12.45 6.39 13.06
N HIS A 29 12.61 5.07 13.00
CA HIS A 29 11.46 4.15 13.12
C HIS A 29 11.28 3.64 14.56
N HIS A 30 10.03 3.51 15.01
CA HIS A 30 9.70 3.08 16.38
C HIS A 30 9.86 1.56 16.59
N LEU A 31 9.78 0.76 15.52
CA LEU A 31 10.10 -0.67 15.53
C LEU A 31 11.60 -0.93 15.37
N ASN A 32 12.06 -2.06 15.91
CA ASN A 32 13.43 -2.54 15.75
C ASN A 32 13.77 -2.72 14.24
N PRO A 33 14.80 -2.06 13.70
CA PRO A 33 15.15 -2.15 12.28
C PRO A 33 15.41 -3.57 11.76
N ARG A 34 15.85 -4.48 12.64
CA ARG A 34 16.06 -5.90 12.29
C ARG A 34 14.74 -6.64 12.10
N LEU A 35 13.78 -6.39 13.00
CA LEU A 35 12.43 -6.94 12.90
C LEU A 35 11.72 -6.39 11.67
N LEU A 36 11.88 -5.08 11.41
CA LEU A 36 11.33 -4.44 10.23
C LEU A 36 11.90 -5.04 8.95
N ALA A 37 13.22 -5.31 8.91
CA ALA A 37 13.87 -5.94 7.77
C ALA A 37 13.37 -7.38 7.52
N SER A 38 13.16 -8.19 8.57
CA SER A 38 12.61 -9.55 8.41
C SER A 38 11.16 -9.53 7.92
N GLU A 39 10.34 -8.63 8.46
CA GLU A 39 8.93 -8.50 8.06
C GLU A 39 8.82 -7.96 6.63
N LEU A 40 9.67 -7.00 6.27
CA LEU A 40 9.73 -6.50 4.90
C LEU A 40 10.14 -7.60 3.91
N ALA A 41 11.12 -8.44 4.25
CA ALA A 41 11.46 -9.59 3.43
C ALA A 41 10.26 -10.52 3.23
N ALA A 42 9.55 -10.87 4.31
CA ALA A 42 8.33 -11.68 4.23
C ALA A 42 7.22 -11.00 3.39
N THR A 43 7.06 -9.68 3.49
CA THR A 43 6.10 -8.97 2.62
C THR A 43 6.47 -9.10 1.15
N LEU A 44 7.75 -8.90 0.80
CA LEU A 44 8.24 -9.02 -0.57
C LEU A 44 8.05 -10.43 -1.14
N GLU A 45 8.25 -11.48 -0.34
CA GLU A 45 8.00 -12.86 -0.72
C GLU A 45 6.51 -13.15 -0.99
N THR A 46 5.59 -12.47 -0.28
CA THR A 46 4.14 -12.65 -0.44
C THR A 46 3.52 -11.79 -1.54
N LEU A 47 4.18 -10.71 -1.96
CA LEU A 47 3.62 -9.73 -2.90
C LEU A 47 3.62 -10.20 -4.35
N ALA A 48 4.63 -10.98 -4.74
CA ALA A 48 4.82 -11.48 -6.10
C ALA A 48 5.72 -12.72 -6.08
N PRO A 49 5.67 -13.58 -7.12
CA PRO A 49 6.66 -14.64 -7.33
C PRO A 49 8.09 -14.12 -7.24
N LEU A 50 8.98 -14.89 -6.58
CA LEU A 50 10.35 -14.46 -6.28
C LEU A 50 11.17 -14.14 -7.54
N ASP A 51 10.91 -14.82 -8.64
CA ASP A 51 11.59 -14.61 -9.93
C ASP A 51 11.03 -13.43 -10.72
N GLN A 52 9.92 -12.82 -10.27
CA GLN A 52 9.29 -11.71 -10.97
C GLN A 52 10.19 -10.46 -10.88
N PRO A 53 10.50 -9.82 -12.01
CA PRO A 53 11.26 -8.57 -12.01
C PRO A 53 10.41 -7.43 -11.42
N ILE A 54 11.02 -6.66 -10.52
CA ILE A 54 10.48 -5.41 -10.01
C ILE A 54 10.52 -4.38 -11.15
N GLN A 55 9.43 -3.63 -11.32
CA GLN A 55 9.35 -2.57 -12.32
C GLN A 55 10.45 -1.52 -12.11
N SER A 56 11.08 -1.05 -13.20
CA SER A 56 12.16 -0.04 -13.16
C SER A 56 11.78 1.27 -12.46
N LEU A 57 10.47 1.55 -12.36
CA LEU A 57 9.94 2.67 -11.60
C LEU A 57 10.20 2.52 -10.10
N HIS A 58 10.05 1.31 -9.56
CA HIS A 58 10.16 1.01 -8.14
C HIS A 58 11.61 0.75 -7.70
N ALA A 59 12.35 -0.02 -8.51
CA ALA A 59 13.76 -0.30 -8.26
C ALA A 59 14.53 -0.23 -9.58
N SER A 60 15.65 0.49 -9.61
CA SER A 60 16.51 0.61 -10.79
C SER A 60 17.97 0.56 -10.41
N ILE A 61 18.79 0.05 -11.31
CA ILE A 61 20.24 0.05 -11.13
C ILE A 61 20.82 1.29 -11.80
N PHE A 62 21.69 1.98 -11.07
CA PHE A 62 22.39 3.16 -11.50
C PHE A 62 23.89 2.91 -11.43
N SER A 63 24.52 2.78 -12.60
CA SER A 63 25.97 2.55 -12.71
C SER A 63 26.58 3.61 -13.61
N GLY A 64 27.72 4.19 -13.20
CA GLY A 64 28.46 5.15 -14.03
C GLY A 64 27.67 6.40 -14.45
N GLY A 65 26.70 6.85 -13.65
CA GLY A 65 25.90 8.04 -13.99
C GLY A 65 24.70 7.79 -14.91
N ARG A 66 24.39 6.53 -15.24
CA ARG A 66 23.26 6.16 -16.09
C ARG A 66 22.42 5.05 -15.47
N SER A 67 21.10 5.11 -15.67
CA SER A 67 20.21 4.01 -15.33
C SER A 67 20.40 2.87 -16.33
N ASP A 68 20.72 1.69 -15.82
CA ASP A 68 20.71 0.45 -16.61
C ASP A 68 19.29 -0.10 -16.65
N ARG A 69 18.75 -0.23 -17.87
CA ARG A 69 17.39 -0.74 -18.13
C ARG A 69 17.37 -2.23 -18.48
N ASN A 70 18.53 -2.83 -18.75
CA ASN A 70 18.64 -4.22 -19.19
C ASN A 70 18.82 -5.18 -18.00
N THR A 71 19.33 -4.65 -16.89
CA THR A 71 19.43 -5.39 -15.64
C THR A 71 18.19 -5.15 -14.79
N HIS A 72 17.58 -6.23 -14.30
CA HIS A 72 16.40 -6.17 -13.46
C HIS A 72 16.68 -6.79 -12.08
N ILE A 73 16.06 -6.21 -11.06
CA ILE A 73 16.08 -6.72 -9.69
C ILE A 73 14.79 -7.49 -9.49
N THR A 74 14.89 -8.73 -9.01
CA THR A 74 13.71 -9.56 -8.71
C THR A 74 13.22 -9.34 -7.29
N HIS A 75 11.96 -9.70 -7.02
CA HIS A 75 11.40 -9.65 -5.67
C HIS A 75 12.20 -10.52 -4.69
N GLY A 76 12.63 -11.71 -5.11
CA GLY A 76 13.46 -12.60 -4.30
C GLY A 76 14.82 -12.02 -3.96
N ALA A 77 15.51 -11.39 -4.92
CA ALA A 77 16.81 -10.77 -4.65
C ALA A 77 16.73 -9.62 -3.64
N LEU A 78 15.63 -8.86 -3.66
CA LEU A 78 15.39 -7.79 -2.69
C LEU A 78 15.00 -8.36 -1.31
N ALA A 79 14.20 -9.43 -1.28
CA ALA A 79 13.87 -10.14 -0.04
C ALA A 79 15.13 -10.71 0.62
N ASP A 80 16.00 -11.39 -0.13
CA ASP A 80 17.28 -11.94 0.36
C ASP A 80 18.17 -10.85 0.97
N TYR A 81 18.20 -9.66 0.37
CA TYR A 81 18.95 -8.52 0.91
C TYR A 81 18.41 -8.10 2.28
N PHE A 82 17.08 -7.99 2.45
CA PHE A 82 16.48 -7.60 3.72
C PHE A 82 16.52 -8.72 4.77
N THR A 83 16.43 -9.98 4.35
CA THR A 83 16.70 -11.14 5.21
C THR A 83 18.13 -11.08 5.75
N ALA A 84 19.13 -10.79 4.91
CA ALA A 84 20.50 -10.58 5.37
C ALA A 84 20.60 -9.38 6.34
N ALA A 85 19.95 -8.25 6.01
CA ALA A 85 19.92 -7.08 6.88
C ALA A 85 19.28 -7.36 8.26
N SER A 86 18.28 -8.25 8.34
CA SER A 86 17.66 -8.67 9.61
C SER A 86 18.64 -9.37 10.56
N THR A 87 19.63 -10.10 10.02
CA THR A 87 20.69 -10.77 10.80
C THR A 87 21.77 -9.80 11.31
N GLY A 88 21.66 -8.52 10.97
CA GLY A 88 22.57 -7.45 11.41
C GLY A 88 23.73 -7.17 10.46
N ARG A 89 23.75 -7.78 9.26
CA ARG A 89 24.69 -7.45 8.18
C ARG A 89 23.95 -7.36 6.85
N ALA A 90 23.66 -6.13 6.40
CA ALA A 90 23.16 -5.92 5.05
C ALA A 90 24.24 -6.35 4.03
N ASN A 91 23.84 -7.13 3.02
CA ASN A 91 24.78 -7.58 1.99
C ASN A 91 25.22 -6.40 1.13
N ALA A 92 26.53 -6.21 0.93
CA ALA A 92 27.05 -5.12 0.09
C ALA A 92 26.65 -5.26 -1.40
N THR A 93 26.13 -6.42 -1.79
CA THR A 93 25.74 -6.78 -3.16
C THR A 93 24.37 -7.44 -3.21
N ILE A 94 23.63 -7.20 -4.29
CA ILE A 94 22.35 -7.84 -4.62
C ILE A 94 22.53 -8.72 -5.87
N SER A 95 21.88 -9.88 -5.90
CA SER A 95 21.85 -10.76 -7.07
C SER A 95 20.91 -10.20 -8.13
N THR A 96 21.36 -10.14 -9.39
CA THR A 96 20.53 -9.71 -10.52
C THR A 96 20.65 -10.68 -11.69
N ASN A 97 19.80 -10.52 -12.71
CA ASN A 97 19.86 -11.33 -13.94
C ASN A 97 21.21 -11.21 -14.70
N SER A 98 21.98 -10.14 -14.48
CA SER A 98 23.31 -9.93 -15.09
C SER A 98 24.48 -10.21 -14.12
N GLY A 99 24.19 -10.66 -12.90
CA GLY A 99 25.19 -11.00 -11.87
C GLY A 99 25.07 -10.14 -10.60
N PRO A 100 26.00 -10.30 -9.63
CA PRO A 100 25.97 -9.54 -8.39
C PRO A 100 26.36 -8.07 -8.63
N ILE A 101 25.54 -7.14 -8.15
CA ILE A 101 25.75 -5.68 -8.27
C ILE A 101 25.78 -5.05 -6.88
N SER A 102 26.57 -4.01 -6.68
CA SER A 102 26.63 -3.30 -5.39
C SER A 102 25.27 -2.70 -5.00
N ALA A 103 24.84 -2.89 -3.75
CA ALA A 103 23.61 -2.32 -3.21
C ALA A 103 23.61 -0.78 -3.26
N ALA A 104 24.78 -0.13 -3.17
CA ALA A 104 24.93 1.32 -3.32
C ALA A 104 24.55 1.86 -4.71
N ASN A 105 24.55 0.99 -5.72
CA ASN A 105 24.14 1.31 -7.09
C ASN A 105 22.65 1.06 -7.34
N VAL A 106 21.91 0.56 -6.35
CA VAL A 106 20.47 0.32 -6.47
C VAL A 106 19.72 1.51 -5.91
N LEU A 107 18.90 2.13 -6.76
CA LEU A 107 17.99 3.21 -6.38
C LEU A 107 16.57 2.67 -6.28
N ILE A 108 15.97 2.88 -5.12
CA ILE A 108 14.61 2.48 -4.77
C ILE A 108 13.75 3.72 -4.62
N TRP A 109 12.54 3.68 -5.16
CA TRP A 109 11.61 4.77 -4.96
C TRP A 109 11.12 4.83 -3.50
N ARG A 110 11.41 5.94 -2.81
CA ARG A 110 11.19 6.13 -1.37
C ARG A 110 9.73 5.85 -0.97
N LYS A 111 8.77 6.40 -1.72
CA LYS A 111 7.33 6.19 -1.43
C LYS A 111 6.88 4.74 -1.59
N TRP A 112 7.51 3.99 -2.48
CA TRP A 112 7.17 2.58 -2.68
C TRP A 112 7.67 1.74 -1.52
N ILE A 113 8.94 1.92 -1.12
CA ILE A 113 9.50 1.18 0.02
C ILE A 113 8.85 1.61 1.35
N GLU A 114 8.49 2.88 1.53
CA GLU A 114 7.70 3.35 2.69
C GLU A 114 6.34 2.65 2.76
N ARG A 115 5.62 2.52 1.64
CA ARG A 115 4.35 1.78 1.62
C ARG A 115 4.53 0.31 2.03
N LEU A 116 5.62 -0.32 1.59
CA LEU A 116 5.93 -1.70 1.97
C LEU A 116 6.30 -1.80 3.46
N VAL A 117 7.01 -0.81 3.98
CA VAL A 117 7.35 -0.68 5.40
C VAL A 117 6.10 -0.47 6.26
N ASP A 118 5.14 0.34 5.82
CA ASP A 118 3.85 0.51 6.51
C ASP A 118 3.09 -0.83 6.58
N GLU A 119 3.06 -1.59 5.48
CA GLU A 119 2.44 -2.92 5.46
C GLU A 119 3.18 -3.92 6.36
N ALA A 120 4.51 -3.92 6.32
CA ALA A 120 5.35 -4.73 7.20
C ALA A 120 5.15 -4.36 8.68
N THR A 121 4.98 -3.08 8.99
CA THR A 121 4.71 -2.57 10.34
C THR A 121 3.36 -3.07 10.84
N VAL A 122 2.30 -2.96 10.04
CA VAL A 122 0.97 -3.48 10.39
C VAL A 122 1.02 -5.00 10.61
N ARG A 123 1.74 -5.75 9.76
CA ARG A 123 1.92 -7.20 9.95
C ARG A 123 2.71 -7.54 11.22
N ALA A 124 3.77 -6.80 11.51
CA ALA A 124 4.56 -6.95 12.73
C ALA A 124 3.72 -6.68 13.99
N GLU A 125 2.92 -5.62 13.97
CA GLU A 125 2.03 -5.26 15.07
C GLU A 125 0.94 -6.32 15.29
N LEU A 126 0.31 -6.80 14.21
CA LEU A 126 -0.63 -7.92 14.29
C LEU A 126 0.04 -9.18 14.85
N ALA A 127 1.23 -9.54 14.38
CA ALA A 127 1.98 -10.67 14.89
C ALA A 127 2.34 -10.51 16.38
N THR A 128 2.67 -9.30 16.85
CA THR A 128 2.88 -9.04 18.28
C THR A 128 1.59 -9.12 19.10
N GLY A 129 0.44 -8.77 18.51
CA GLY A 129 -0.88 -8.98 19.12
C GLY A 129 -1.28 -10.44 19.25
N PHE A 130 -0.83 -11.31 18.32
CA PHE A 130 -1.01 -12.76 18.41
C PHE A 130 0.07 -13.48 19.23
N ALA A 131 1.25 -12.87 19.40
CA ALA A 131 2.37 -13.37 20.21
C ALA A 131 2.28 -12.92 21.69
N GLN A 132 1.10 -12.50 22.15
CA GLN A 132 0.86 -12.35 23.58
C GLN A 132 1.02 -13.76 24.21
N PRO A 133 1.98 -13.94 25.12
CA PRO A 133 2.29 -15.27 25.61
C PRO A 133 1.05 -15.81 26.34
N ALA A 134 0.55 -16.95 25.88
CA ALA A 134 -0.30 -17.84 26.68
C ALA A 134 0.47 -18.47 27.86
N ASN A 135 1.45 -17.75 28.43
CA ASN A 135 2.19 -18.11 29.63
C ASN A 135 1.65 -17.32 30.83
N ASP A 136 0.33 -17.33 30.99
CA ASP A 136 -0.28 -17.39 32.32
C ASP A 136 -1.01 -18.74 32.41
N SER A 137 -0.29 -19.82 32.13
CA SER A 137 -0.63 -21.11 32.72
C SER A 137 -0.43 -20.93 34.22
N LEU A 138 -1.49 -20.50 34.91
CA LEU A 138 -1.70 -20.77 36.31
C LEU A 138 -1.26 -22.21 36.53
N SER A 139 -0.09 -22.38 37.16
CA SER A 139 0.27 -23.66 37.75
C SER A 139 -0.85 -23.98 38.73
N PHE A 140 -1.79 -24.81 38.28
CA PHE A 140 -2.61 -25.61 39.15
C PHE A 140 -1.63 -26.54 39.89
N SER A 141 -1.04 -26.02 40.96
CA SER A 141 -0.53 -26.85 42.03
C SER A 141 -1.75 -27.55 42.60
N MET A 142 -2.07 -28.73 42.06
CA MET A 142 -2.81 -29.73 42.81
C MET A 142 -1.94 -30.06 44.02
N ALA A 143 -2.17 -29.36 45.12
CA ALA A 143 -1.79 -29.83 46.43
C ALA A 143 -2.62 -31.09 46.70
N VAL A 144 -2.12 -32.23 46.26
CA VAL A 144 -2.54 -33.53 46.79
C VAL A 144 -2.01 -33.61 48.21
N ASN A 145 -2.69 -32.94 49.14
CA ASN A 145 -2.54 -33.24 50.56
C ASN A 145 -3.32 -34.52 50.87
N GLY A 146 -2.77 -35.63 50.39
CA GLY A 146 -3.02 -36.93 51.00
C GLY A 146 -2.27 -37.00 52.32
N SER A 147 -2.81 -36.39 53.37
CA SER A 147 -2.41 -36.64 54.75
C SER A 147 -3.60 -36.42 55.66
N ALA A 148 -4.45 -37.44 55.74
CA ALA A 148 -5.28 -37.68 56.91
C ALA A 148 -4.34 -38.12 58.05
N ALA A 149 -3.62 -37.17 58.64
CA ALA A 149 -3.00 -37.33 59.95
C ALA A 149 -4.00 -36.81 60.98
N THR A 150 -5.01 -37.62 61.30
CA THR A 150 -5.83 -37.44 62.49
C THR A 150 -4.94 -37.60 63.71
N THR A 151 -4.40 -36.48 64.19
CA THR A 151 -3.72 -36.42 65.48
C THR A 151 -4.80 -36.43 66.56
N PHE A 152 -5.23 -37.63 66.97
CA PHE A 152 -5.93 -37.79 68.23
C PHE A 152 -4.90 -37.87 69.36
N PRO A 153 -4.99 -37.06 70.44
CA PRO A 153 -4.19 -37.30 71.63
C PRO A 153 -4.58 -38.66 72.24
N PRO A 154 -3.65 -39.40 72.86
CA PRO A 154 -3.96 -40.67 73.50
C PRO A 154 -4.86 -40.38 74.71
N GLN A 155 -6.16 -40.67 74.59
CA GLN A 155 -7.05 -40.63 75.74
C GLN A 155 -6.69 -41.77 76.70
N SER A 156 -6.53 -41.36 77.95
CA SER A 156 -6.21 -42.16 79.12
C SER A 156 -7.06 -43.43 79.24
N VAL A 157 -6.39 -44.51 79.63
CA VAL A 157 -6.93 -45.78 80.10
C VAL A 157 -8.02 -45.53 81.16
N ILE A 158 -9.25 -45.98 80.92
CA ILE A 158 -10.23 -46.25 81.98
C ILE A 158 -10.59 -47.74 81.90
N PRO A 159 -10.54 -48.48 83.03
CA PRO A 159 -10.76 -49.92 83.06
C PRO A 159 -12.23 -50.28 82.87
N SER A 160 -12.43 -51.38 82.15
CA SER A 160 -13.52 -52.37 82.17
C SER A 160 -14.88 -52.02 82.80
N ASN A 161 -15.94 -52.41 82.07
CA ASN A 161 -17.32 -52.72 82.52
C ASN A 161 -18.43 -51.72 82.10
N SER A 162 -18.69 -51.55 80.81
CA SER A 162 -20.07 -51.62 80.28
C SER A 162 -20.05 -51.55 78.75
N SER A 163 -20.60 -52.57 78.08
CA SER A 163 -20.74 -52.55 76.60
C SER A 163 -21.58 -51.36 76.11
N ILE A 164 -22.37 -50.76 77.02
CA ILE A 164 -23.18 -49.57 76.79
C ILE A 164 -22.30 -48.34 76.55
N VAL A 165 -21.23 -48.13 77.32
CA VAL A 165 -20.35 -46.93 77.20
C VAL A 165 -19.51 -46.96 75.91
N LEU A 166 -19.00 -48.14 75.52
CA LEU A 166 -18.28 -48.27 74.25
C LEU A 166 -19.22 -48.12 73.04
N LYS A 167 -20.45 -48.63 73.12
CA LYS A 167 -21.46 -48.45 72.07
C LYS A 167 -21.90 -47.00 71.93
N THR A 168 -22.06 -46.27 73.04
CA THR A 168 -22.39 -44.84 72.99
C THR A 168 -21.24 -44.01 72.45
N GLN A 169 -19.98 -44.30 72.83
CA GLN A 169 -18.81 -43.60 72.26
C GLN A 169 -18.66 -43.85 70.75
N GLN A 170 -18.85 -45.09 70.29
CA GLN A 170 -18.81 -45.41 68.86
C GLN A 170 -19.97 -44.75 68.09
N ALA A 171 -21.17 -44.70 68.67
CA ALA A 171 -22.31 -44.00 68.07
C ALA A 171 -22.06 -42.49 67.98
N GLN A 172 -21.41 -41.90 68.99
CA GLN A 172 -21.04 -40.49 68.98
C GLN A 172 -20.03 -40.17 67.87
N LEU A 173 -18.97 -40.97 67.73
CA LEU A 173 -17.98 -40.80 66.66
C LEU A 173 -18.59 -40.95 65.26
N ARG A 174 -19.58 -41.84 65.07
CA ARG A 174 -20.32 -41.94 63.80
C ARG A 174 -21.10 -40.67 63.50
N ARG A 175 -21.84 -40.14 64.49
CA ARG A 175 -22.59 -38.89 64.31
C ARG A 175 -21.69 -37.70 64.02
N ASP A 176 -20.56 -37.60 64.72
CA ASP A 176 -19.61 -36.52 64.51
C ASP A 176 -18.94 -36.63 63.13
N GLY A 177 -18.66 -37.86 62.66
CA GLY A 177 -18.19 -38.14 61.30
C GLY A 177 -19.25 -37.83 60.22
N GLU A 178 -20.50 -38.22 60.45
CA GLU A 178 -21.64 -37.89 59.57
C GLU A 178 -21.84 -36.37 59.47
N LYS A 179 -21.74 -35.66 60.61
CA LYS A 179 -21.83 -34.21 60.66
C LYS A 179 -20.70 -33.54 59.87
N THR A 180 -19.46 -33.98 60.07
CA THR A 180 -18.30 -33.44 59.35
C THR A 180 -18.39 -33.71 57.84
N ALA A 181 -18.84 -34.92 57.44
CA ALA A 181 -19.05 -35.25 56.04
C ALA A 181 -20.18 -34.42 55.41
N SER A 182 -21.25 -34.14 56.17
CA SER A 182 -22.34 -33.27 55.71
C SER A 182 -21.89 -31.82 55.53
N GLU A 183 -21.08 -31.30 56.47
CA GLU A 183 -20.52 -29.95 56.39
C GLU A 183 -19.58 -29.83 55.17
N GLN A 184 -18.72 -30.82 54.92
CA GLN A 184 -17.85 -30.83 53.73
C GLN A 184 -18.63 -30.90 52.42
N LEU A 185 -19.72 -31.68 52.36
CA LEU A 185 -20.58 -31.76 51.18
C LEU A 185 -21.28 -30.42 50.91
N ASP A 186 -21.77 -29.75 51.95
CA ASP A 186 -22.39 -28.44 51.84
C ASP A 186 -21.38 -27.36 51.40
N GLU A 187 -20.16 -27.38 51.96
CA GLU A 187 -19.07 -26.49 51.51
C GLU A 187 -18.72 -26.69 50.04
N HIS A 188 -18.59 -27.94 49.59
CA HIS A 188 -18.34 -28.27 48.19
C HIS A 188 -19.48 -27.82 47.28
N ARG A 189 -20.73 -27.99 47.73
CA ARG A 189 -21.91 -27.56 46.96
C ARG A 189 -21.94 -26.04 46.79
N VAL A 190 -21.71 -25.29 47.86
CA VAL A 190 -21.66 -23.82 47.82
C VAL A 190 -20.48 -23.33 46.96
N ALA A 191 -19.31 -23.98 47.06
CA ALA A 191 -18.16 -23.64 46.24
C ALA A 191 -18.45 -23.89 44.74
N ARG A 192 -19.12 -24.99 44.41
CA ARG A 192 -19.54 -25.32 43.06
C ARG A 192 -20.55 -24.32 42.51
N GLU A 193 -21.58 -23.96 43.28
CA GLU A 193 -22.57 -22.96 42.87
C GLU A 193 -21.93 -21.60 42.59
N ARG A 194 -20.97 -21.16 43.42
CA ARG A 194 -20.21 -19.93 43.15
C ARG A 194 -19.35 -20.03 41.89
N ALA A 195 -18.74 -21.19 41.63
CA ALA A 195 -17.96 -21.41 40.42
C ALA A 195 -18.85 -21.38 39.17
N GLU A 196 -20.01 -22.04 39.20
CA GLU A 196 -20.98 -22.04 38.11
C GLU A 196 -21.50 -20.62 37.83
N GLN A 197 -21.80 -19.83 38.86
CA GLN A 197 -22.18 -18.41 38.70
C GLN A 197 -21.08 -17.58 38.02
N LYS A 198 -19.81 -17.79 38.40
CA LYS A 198 -18.67 -17.10 37.74
C LYS A 198 -18.52 -17.51 36.29
N VAL A 199 -18.70 -18.79 35.97
CA VAL A 199 -18.64 -19.29 34.58
C VAL A 199 -19.74 -18.66 33.73
N VAL A 200 -20.96 -18.54 34.26
CA VAL A 200 -22.07 -17.87 33.56
C VAL A 200 -21.78 -16.38 33.35
N GLY A 201 -21.20 -15.70 34.35
CA GLY A 201 -20.81 -14.29 34.22
C GLY A 201 -19.73 -14.08 33.15
N LEU A 202 -18.69 -14.91 33.17
CA LEU A 202 -17.59 -14.84 32.21
C LEU A 202 -18.04 -15.25 30.79
N SER A 203 -18.92 -16.23 30.64
CA SER A 203 -19.44 -16.61 29.32
C SER A 203 -20.29 -15.50 28.71
N ALA A 204 -21.11 -14.82 29.52
CA ALA A 204 -21.84 -13.64 29.07
C ALA A 204 -20.88 -12.52 28.61
N GLN A 205 -19.80 -12.28 29.35
CA GLN A 205 -18.78 -11.29 28.99
C GLN A 205 -18.01 -11.67 27.71
N ILE A 206 -17.69 -12.95 27.51
CA ILE A 206 -17.09 -13.43 26.26
C ILE A 206 -18.06 -13.22 25.09
N HIS A 207 -19.35 -13.49 25.26
CA HIS A 207 -20.35 -13.25 24.22
C HIS A 207 -20.50 -11.77 23.86
N THR A 208 -20.49 -10.87 24.83
CA THR A 208 -20.57 -9.43 24.54
C THR A 208 -19.31 -8.91 23.85
N THR A 209 -18.13 -9.30 24.32
CA THR A 209 -16.85 -8.88 23.73
C THR A 209 -16.63 -9.46 22.33
N THR A 210 -17.03 -10.71 22.09
CA THR A 210 -17.00 -11.30 20.74
C THR A 210 -17.95 -10.61 19.78
N ALA A 211 -19.16 -10.22 20.21
CA ALA A 211 -20.07 -9.43 19.39
C ALA A 211 -19.50 -8.06 19.05
N GLN A 212 -18.88 -7.36 20.01
CA GLN A 212 -18.20 -6.08 19.79
C GLN A 212 -17.02 -6.20 18.81
N ASN A 213 -16.20 -7.25 18.94
CA ASN A 213 -15.10 -7.50 18.02
C ASN A 213 -15.60 -7.79 16.61
N GLN A 214 -16.70 -8.54 16.48
CA GLN A 214 -17.30 -8.81 15.17
C GLN A 214 -17.80 -7.51 14.52
N GLU A 215 -18.48 -6.65 15.27
CA GLU A 215 -18.93 -5.34 14.79
C GLU A 215 -17.75 -4.48 14.32
N LEU A 216 -16.66 -4.42 15.11
CA LEU A 216 -15.45 -3.71 14.72
C LEU A 216 -14.85 -4.27 13.42
N MET A 217 -14.77 -5.59 13.27
CA MET A 217 -14.27 -6.21 12.04
C MET A 217 -15.14 -5.86 10.83
N ASP A 218 -16.47 -5.88 10.99
CA ASP A 218 -17.39 -5.52 9.92
C ASP A 218 -17.23 -4.05 9.50
N THR A 219 -17.03 -3.13 10.46
CA THR A 219 -16.76 -1.71 10.14
C THR A 219 -15.44 -1.51 9.42
N LEU A 220 -14.38 -2.23 9.81
CA LEU A 220 -13.08 -2.17 9.15
C LEU A 220 -13.15 -2.69 7.72
N GLU A 221 -13.89 -3.78 7.49
CA GLU A 221 -14.13 -4.28 6.14
C GLU A 221 -14.87 -3.27 5.27
N LEU A 222 -15.87 -2.60 5.83
CA LEU A 222 -16.65 -1.59 5.12
C LEU A 222 -15.77 -0.40 4.71
N VAL A 223 -14.97 0.14 5.63
CA VAL A 223 -14.00 1.21 5.35
C VAL A 223 -12.99 0.77 4.29
N ARG A 224 -12.47 -0.47 4.38
CA ARG A 224 -11.55 -1.02 3.37
C ARG A 224 -12.18 -1.07 1.98
N ARG A 225 -13.45 -1.47 1.88
CA ARG A 225 -14.20 -1.52 0.62
C ARG A 225 -14.41 -0.11 0.06
N GLU A 226 -14.82 0.85 0.88
CA GLU A 226 -15.00 2.25 0.48
C GLU A 226 -13.71 2.85 -0.05
N LEU A 227 -12.60 2.69 0.66
CA LEU A 227 -11.28 3.19 0.26
C LEU A 227 -10.81 2.54 -1.06
N SER A 228 -11.16 1.26 -1.30
CA SER A 228 -10.88 0.60 -2.57
C SER A 228 -11.69 1.18 -3.75
N ILE A 229 -12.91 1.63 -3.49
CA ILE A 229 -13.78 2.28 -4.49
C ILE A 229 -13.23 3.67 -4.80
N GLU A 230 -12.87 4.43 -3.76
CA GLU A 230 -12.29 5.76 -3.90
C GLU A 230 -10.97 5.73 -4.69
N ARG A 231 -10.07 4.80 -4.38
CA ARG A 231 -8.82 4.62 -5.15
C ARG A 231 -9.09 4.35 -6.63
N ARG A 232 -10.09 3.51 -6.95
CA ARG A 232 -10.47 3.23 -8.34
C ARG A 232 -11.08 4.45 -9.02
N ALA A 233 -11.89 5.23 -8.31
CA ALA A 233 -12.47 6.47 -8.84
C ALA A 233 -11.37 7.50 -9.14
N ARG A 234 -10.40 7.63 -8.23
CA ARG A 234 -9.25 8.52 -8.39
C ARG A 234 -8.39 8.15 -9.60
N LEU A 235 -8.06 6.86 -9.77
CA LEU A 235 -7.30 6.41 -10.93
C LEU A 235 -8.01 6.73 -12.24
N LYS A 236 -9.33 6.53 -12.31
CA LYS A 236 -10.12 6.89 -13.51
C LYS A 236 -10.08 8.39 -13.79
N ALA A 237 -10.17 9.23 -12.75
CA ALA A 237 -10.07 10.68 -12.90
C ALA A 237 -8.66 11.13 -13.35
N GLU A 238 -7.61 10.47 -12.85
CA GLU A 238 -6.23 10.71 -13.28
C GLU A 238 -6.03 10.31 -14.75
N ASP A 239 -6.54 9.15 -15.19
CA ASP A 239 -6.49 8.72 -16.59
C ASP A 239 -7.25 9.68 -17.52
N GLU A 240 -8.42 10.18 -17.09
CA GLU A 240 -9.18 11.19 -17.85
C GLU A 240 -8.42 12.52 -17.93
N SER A 241 -7.73 12.92 -16.86
CA SER A 241 -6.88 14.12 -16.84
C SER A 241 -5.73 14.01 -17.82
N ILE A 242 -5.02 12.87 -17.83
CA ILE A 242 -3.91 12.61 -18.77
C ILE A 242 -4.43 12.67 -20.20
N ARG A 243 -5.58 12.04 -20.48
CA ARG A 243 -6.19 12.09 -21.81
C ARG A 243 -6.52 13.52 -22.25
N MET A 244 -7.01 14.36 -21.34
CA MET A 244 -7.27 15.78 -21.66
C MET A 244 -5.98 16.56 -21.87
N GLU A 245 -4.94 16.30 -21.08
CA GLU A 245 -3.63 16.93 -21.25
C GLU A 245 -3.01 16.59 -22.60
N GLU A 246 -3.04 15.32 -23.03
CA GLU A 246 -2.60 14.90 -24.36
C GLU A 246 -3.38 15.59 -25.49
N GLN A 247 -4.70 15.74 -25.33
CA GLN A 247 -5.52 16.47 -26.29
C GLN A 247 -5.17 17.97 -26.33
N LEU A 248 -4.86 18.57 -25.18
CA LEU A 248 -4.43 19.96 -25.09
C LEU A 248 -3.07 20.15 -25.74
N GLU A 249 -2.08 19.29 -25.47
CA GLU A 249 -0.76 19.35 -26.11
C GLU A 249 -0.85 19.26 -27.64
N GLN A 250 -1.71 18.38 -28.17
CA GLN A 250 -1.94 18.26 -29.61
C GLN A 250 -2.44 19.55 -30.25
N VAL A 251 -3.25 20.34 -29.52
CA VAL A 251 -3.85 21.58 -30.01
C VAL A 251 -3.03 22.82 -29.63
N MET A 252 -2.19 22.74 -28.59
CA MET A 252 -1.40 23.84 -28.04
C MET A 252 -0.49 24.46 -29.10
N GLY A 253 0.20 23.66 -29.89
CA GLY A 253 1.06 24.17 -30.97
C GLY A 253 0.31 24.98 -32.02
N LEU A 254 -0.94 24.59 -32.34
CA LEU A 254 -1.80 25.36 -33.25
C LEU A 254 -2.35 26.61 -32.56
N ALA A 255 -2.70 26.52 -31.27
CA ALA A 255 -3.18 27.67 -30.50
C ALA A 255 -2.09 28.75 -30.35
N GLU A 256 -0.86 28.37 -30.04
CA GLU A 256 0.29 29.29 -29.99
C GLU A 256 0.63 29.87 -31.36
N PHE A 257 0.48 29.07 -32.43
CA PHE A 257 0.60 29.56 -33.80
C PHE A 257 -0.50 30.56 -34.15
N MET A 258 -1.74 30.36 -33.70
CA MET A 258 -2.86 31.26 -33.98
C MET A 258 -2.93 32.48 -33.04
N ASN A 259 -2.10 32.51 -31.99
CA ASN A 259 -2.04 33.64 -31.06
C ASN A 259 -1.51 34.90 -31.77
N HIS A 260 -2.28 35.98 -31.70
CA HIS A 260 -1.95 37.26 -32.32
C HIS A 260 -0.87 38.03 -31.58
N ASP A 261 -0.71 37.75 -30.29
CA ASP A 261 0.29 38.38 -29.41
C ASP A 261 1.64 37.65 -29.47
N ASN A 262 1.70 36.48 -30.12
CA ASN A 262 2.94 35.72 -30.29
C ASN A 262 3.80 36.32 -31.41
N GLN A 263 4.90 36.97 -31.03
CA GLN A 263 5.87 37.59 -31.95
C GLN A 263 6.60 36.57 -32.83
N ILE A 264 6.66 35.31 -32.41
CA ILE A 264 7.35 34.23 -33.13
C ILE A 264 6.43 33.63 -34.22
N SER A 265 5.11 33.75 -34.05
CA SER A 265 4.16 33.24 -35.03
C SER A 265 4.14 34.13 -36.28
N PRO A 266 4.34 33.58 -37.50
CA PRO A 266 4.29 34.35 -38.73
C PRO A 266 2.89 34.92 -39.03
N PRO A 267 2.72 36.26 -39.19
CA PRO A 267 1.41 36.87 -39.46
C PRO A 267 0.72 36.34 -40.71
N ASP A 268 1.48 36.16 -41.80
CA ASP A 268 0.95 35.60 -43.04
C ASP A 268 0.58 34.12 -42.90
N GLY A 269 1.23 33.38 -42.00
CA GLY A 269 0.88 32.00 -41.68
C GLY A 269 -0.50 31.89 -41.01
N ARG A 270 -0.80 32.79 -40.07
CA ARG A 270 -2.14 32.87 -39.43
C ARG A 270 -3.22 33.17 -40.45
N LEU A 271 -2.98 34.15 -41.33
CA LEU A 271 -3.92 34.52 -42.39
C LEU A 271 -4.18 33.38 -43.39
N ILE A 272 -3.17 32.54 -43.67
CA ILE A 272 -3.36 31.35 -44.52
C ILE A 272 -4.32 30.35 -43.86
N VAL A 273 -4.16 30.09 -42.55
CA VAL A 273 -5.03 29.19 -41.80
C VAL A 273 -6.46 29.76 -41.70
N GLU A 274 -6.59 31.05 -41.41
CA GLU A 274 -7.88 31.75 -41.37
C GLU A 274 -8.61 31.70 -42.74
N CYS A 275 -7.87 31.98 -43.82
CA CYS A 275 -8.35 31.86 -45.19
C CYS A 275 -8.83 30.43 -45.50
N TRP A 276 -8.06 29.42 -45.10
CA TRP A 276 -8.46 28.01 -45.25
C TRP A 276 -9.74 27.70 -44.46
N CYS A 277 -9.81 28.09 -43.18
CA CYS A 277 -10.97 27.86 -42.32
C CYS A 277 -12.25 28.48 -42.88
N GLU A 278 -12.20 29.72 -43.36
CA GLU A 278 -13.36 30.41 -43.92
C GLU A 278 -13.79 29.84 -45.27
N ILE A 279 -12.84 29.49 -46.14
CA ILE A 279 -13.13 28.94 -47.48
C ILE A 279 -13.68 27.52 -47.40
N THR A 280 -13.16 26.71 -46.48
CA THR A 280 -13.48 25.27 -46.39
C THR A 280 -14.40 24.91 -45.24
N GLN A 281 -14.84 25.89 -44.44
CA GLN A 281 -15.58 25.66 -43.20
C GLN A 281 -14.85 24.65 -42.30
N ASN A 282 -13.60 24.97 -41.94
CA ASN A 282 -12.71 24.08 -41.17
C ASN A 282 -12.47 22.71 -41.83
N GLY A 283 -12.36 22.67 -43.16
CA GLY A 283 -12.09 21.46 -43.92
C GLY A 283 -13.30 20.56 -44.18
N THR A 284 -14.53 21.03 -43.94
CA THR A 284 -15.75 20.25 -44.22
C THR A 284 -16.18 20.34 -45.68
N THR A 285 -15.81 21.42 -46.38
CA THR A 285 -16.19 21.66 -47.77
C THR A 285 -14.97 21.94 -48.65
N ALA A 286 -14.92 21.32 -49.82
CA ALA A 286 -13.88 21.60 -50.80
C ALA A 286 -14.21 22.88 -51.58
N PRO A 287 -13.22 23.71 -51.94
CA PRO A 287 -13.46 24.89 -52.75
C PRO A 287 -13.99 24.50 -54.14
N THR A 288 -15.08 25.15 -54.56
CA THR A 288 -15.74 24.91 -55.86
C THR A 288 -14.99 25.51 -57.05
N VAL A 289 -14.10 26.47 -56.78
CA VAL A 289 -13.24 27.14 -57.76
C VAL A 289 -11.78 26.96 -57.32
N GLY A 290 -10.84 26.93 -58.27
CA GLY A 290 -9.42 26.76 -57.98
C GLY A 290 -8.89 27.78 -56.93
N TRP A 291 -8.00 27.32 -56.06
CA TRP A 291 -7.50 28.09 -54.91
C TRP A 291 -6.99 29.50 -55.24
N SER A 292 -6.43 29.73 -56.42
CA SER A 292 -5.94 31.05 -56.83
C SER A 292 -7.05 32.09 -56.91
N GLU A 293 -8.20 31.73 -57.46
CA GLU A 293 -9.32 32.66 -57.59
C GLU A 293 -10.05 32.82 -56.26
N THR A 294 -10.17 31.74 -55.49
CA THR A 294 -10.80 31.74 -54.16
C THR A 294 -10.02 32.62 -53.17
N VAL A 295 -8.69 32.51 -53.12
CA VAL A 295 -7.83 33.37 -52.28
C VAL A 295 -7.92 34.82 -52.73
N THR A 296 -7.96 35.09 -54.04
CA THR A 296 -8.06 36.47 -54.56
C THR A 296 -9.41 37.10 -54.20
N ARG A 297 -10.51 36.34 -54.30
CA ARG A 297 -11.84 36.80 -53.87
C ARG A 297 -11.89 37.04 -52.36
N TRP A 298 -11.26 36.17 -51.58
CA TRP A 298 -11.17 36.30 -50.12
C TRP A 298 -10.49 37.60 -49.68
N PHE A 299 -9.33 37.94 -50.28
CA PHE A 299 -8.68 39.22 -49.99
C PHE A 299 -9.51 40.44 -50.47
N LYS A 300 -10.15 40.35 -51.63
CA LYS A 300 -11.03 41.42 -52.15
C LYS A 300 -12.23 41.67 -51.25
N ALA A 301 -12.82 40.62 -50.67
CA ALA A 301 -13.91 40.75 -49.70
C ALA A 301 -13.49 41.48 -48.42
N ARG A 302 -12.20 41.41 -48.05
CA ARG A 302 -11.59 42.16 -46.94
C ARG A 302 -11.06 43.54 -47.36
N GLY A 303 -11.37 44.00 -48.57
CA GLY A 303 -10.97 45.33 -49.08
C GLY A 303 -9.48 45.45 -49.45
N VAL A 304 -8.75 44.34 -49.53
CA VAL A 304 -7.31 44.33 -49.81
C VAL A 304 -7.04 43.80 -51.21
N THR A 305 -6.17 44.48 -51.96
CA THR A 305 -5.63 43.95 -53.23
C THR A 305 -4.24 43.38 -52.99
N PRO A 306 -4.09 42.05 -52.83
CA PRO A 306 -2.82 41.44 -52.47
C PRO A 306 -1.86 41.42 -53.66
N PRO A 307 -0.54 41.58 -53.45
CA PRO A 307 0.46 41.33 -54.48
C PRO A 307 0.35 39.90 -55.03
N ALA A 308 0.63 39.70 -56.32
CA ALA A 308 0.57 38.37 -56.95
C ALA A 308 1.44 37.31 -56.24
N ILE A 309 2.57 37.74 -55.66
CA ILE A 309 3.47 36.90 -54.86
C ILE A 309 2.75 36.37 -53.60
N LYS A 310 1.96 37.22 -52.94
CA LYS A 310 1.21 36.85 -51.73
C LYS A 310 0.11 35.83 -52.04
N VAL A 311 -0.62 36.01 -53.14
CA VAL A 311 -1.61 35.03 -53.62
C VAL A 311 -0.93 33.70 -53.94
N ARG A 312 0.22 33.72 -54.61
CA ARG A 312 0.99 32.49 -54.93
C ARG A 312 1.43 31.74 -53.68
N LEU A 313 1.89 32.43 -52.62
CA LEU A 313 2.28 31.82 -51.35
C LEU A 313 1.10 31.11 -50.66
N PHE A 314 -0.06 31.75 -50.63
CA PHE A 314 -1.29 31.16 -50.07
C PHE A 314 -1.71 29.93 -50.86
N VAL A 315 -1.77 30.03 -52.19
CA VAL A 315 -2.12 28.90 -53.06
C VAL A 315 -1.15 27.75 -52.86
N MET A 316 0.16 28.00 -52.79
CA MET A 316 1.17 26.97 -52.57
C MET A 316 1.00 26.26 -51.21
N ALA A 317 0.66 27.00 -50.16
CA ALA A 317 0.40 26.44 -48.83
C ALA A 317 -0.88 25.57 -48.79
N LEU A 318 -1.91 25.96 -49.55
CA LEU A 318 -3.26 25.37 -49.52
C LEU A 318 -3.47 24.22 -50.52
N THR A 319 -2.74 24.20 -51.65
CA THR A 319 -2.91 23.20 -52.73
C THR A 319 -1.99 21.98 -52.62
N GLY A 320 -1.02 21.99 -51.72
CA GLY A 320 -0.10 20.86 -51.53
C GLY A 320 0.93 20.65 -52.66
N ALA A 321 1.01 21.53 -53.66
CA ALA A 321 1.91 21.41 -54.82
C ALA A 321 3.42 21.36 -54.49
N GLY A 322 3.80 21.58 -53.22
CA GLY A 322 5.18 21.46 -52.73
C GLY A 322 5.48 20.26 -51.80
N ARG A 323 4.55 19.33 -51.53
CA ARG A 323 4.73 18.32 -50.45
C ARG A 323 5.05 16.93 -50.98
N LYS A 324 6.35 16.55 -50.98
CA LYS A 324 6.81 15.16 -51.21
C LYS A 324 6.48 14.19 -50.05
N LYS A 325 5.99 14.65 -48.88
CA LYS A 325 5.64 13.79 -47.73
C LYS A 325 4.51 14.40 -46.86
N GLY A 326 3.30 13.86 -47.01
CA GLY A 326 2.24 13.75 -45.98
C GLY A 326 1.83 14.98 -45.14
N GLY A 327 0.98 15.86 -45.68
CA GLY A 327 0.22 16.84 -44.89
C GLY A 327 -1.27 16.80 -45.25
N ALA A 328 -2.15 16.92 -44.25
CA ALA A 328 -3.57 16.59 -44.29
C ALA A 328 -4.36 17.21 -45.46
N ILE A 329 -5.14 16.37 -46.13
CA ILE A 329 -6.22 16.76 -47.04
C ILE A 329 -7.54 16.42 -46.34
N ALA A 330 -8.47 17.36 -46.31
CA ALA A 330 -9.87 17.09 -46.03
C ALA A 330 -10.36 15.99 -46.99
N ARG A 331 -10.55 14.76 -46.50
CA ARG A 331 -11.10 13.69 -47.33
C ARG A 331 -12.53 14.07 -47.72
N PRO A 332 -12.91 14.07 -49.01
CA PRO A 332 -14.31 14.08 -49.37
C PRO A 332 -14.95 12.80 -48.84
N LEU A 333 -16.03 12.94 -48.04
CA LEU A 333 -16.90 11.81 -47.70
C LEU A 333 -17.41 11.20 -49.01
N LYS A 334 -17.02 9.96 -49.31
CA LYS A 334 -17.69 9.20 -50.36
C LYS A 334 -19.14 8.98 -49.90
N LYS A 335 -20.09 9.58 -50.61
CA LYS A 335 -21.50 9.19 -50.54
C LYS A 335 -21.59 7.73 -50.97
N GLY A 336 -22.17 6.90 -50.09
CA GLY A 336 -22.78 5.63 -50.48
C GLY A 336 -24.02 5.86 -51.31
#